data_AF-A0A524E473-F1
#
_entry.id   AF-A0A524E473-F1
#
_cell.length_a   1.000
_cell.length_b   1.000
_cell.length_c   1.000
_cell.angle_alpha   90.00
_cell.angle_beta   90.00
_cell.angle_gamma   90.00
#
_symmetry.space_group_name_H-M   'P 1'
#
loop_
_entity.id
_entity.type
_entity.pdbx_description
1 polymer ?
#
loop_
_entity_poly.entity_id
_entity_poly.type
_entity_poly.pdbx_seq_one_letter_code
_entity_poly.pdbx_strand_id
1 'polypeptide(L)'
;MSSVIKPIQTLFKKIFGKWDDNPTDQQTYVKIFFAIISAVICGLYGPLFAGSRGLIFGVLTYVLSLFVVVYIMEIDPEEIGGRQKLITNSLPTYLLLWVVLWTLFYAFTLPPSVLGNLILFSGQ
;
A
#
# COMPACT_ATOMS: atom_id res chain seq x y z
N MET A 1 -21.40 -11.27 -14.71
CA MET A 1 -20.10 -10.76 -14.18
C MET A 1 -19.74 -11.31 -12.78
N SER A 2 -20.27 -12.45 -12.30
CA SER A 2 -20.04 -12.92 -10.91
C SER A 2 -19.08 -14.11 -10.74
N SER A 3 -18.42 -14.60 -11.80
CA SER A 3 -17.61 -15.83 -11.73
C SER A 3 -16.18 -15.60 -11.22
N VAL A 4 -15.59 -14.43 -11.46
CA VAL A 4 -14.18 -14.13 -11.10
C VAL A 4 -14.06 -13.44 -9.74
N ILE A 5 -15.08 -12.69 -9.32
CA ILE A 5 -15.03 -11.93 -8.06
C ILE A 5 -15.16 -12.85 -6.85
N LYS A 6 -16.04 -13.86 -6.92
CA LYS A 6 -16.26 -14.82 -5.84
C LYS A 6 -14.99 -15.51 -5.33
N PRO A 7 -14.12 -16.08 -6.19
CA PRO A 7 -12.89 -16.72 -5.69
C PRO A 7 -11.92 -15.71 -5.05
N ILE A 8 -11.79 -14.50 -5.59
CA ILE A 8 -10.96 -13.43 -5.01
C ILE A 8 -11.52 -13.03 -3.64
N GLN A 9 -12.83 -12.85 -3.55
CA GLN A 9 -13.52 -12.53 -2.31
C GLN A 9 -13.34 -13.62 -1.26
N THR A 10 -13.48 -14.90 -1.61
CA THR A 10 -13.22 -16.01 -0.69
C THR A 10 -11.77 -16.01 -0.21
N LEU A 11 -10.82 -15.70 -1.09
CA LEU A 11 -9.40 -15.67 -0.74
C LEU A 11 -9.07 -14.51 0.19
N PHE A 12 -9.59 -13.31 -0.10
CA PHE A 12 -9.45 -12.14 0.76
C PHE A 12 -10.14 -12.34 2.12
N LYS A 13 -11.37 -12.87 2.15
CA LYS A 13 -12.06 -13.23 3.40
C LYS A 13 -11.30 -14.31 4.17
N LYS A 14 -10.61 -15.24 3.51
CA LYS A 14 -9.78 -16.23 4.20
C LYS A 14 -8.51 -15.62 4.82
N ILE A 15 -7.87 -14.68 4.14
CA ILE A 15 -6.65 -14.03 4.63
C ILE A 15 -6.97 -12.99 5.71
N PHE A 16 -8.01 -12.19 5.51
CA PHE A 16 -8.37 -11.05 6.36
C PHE A 16 -9.58 -11.31 7.27
N GLY A 17 -10.23 -12.46 7.17
CA GLY A 17 -11.36 -12.83 8.04
C GLY A 17 -10.97 -13.10 9.49
N LYS A 18 -9.67 -13.15 9.80
CA LYS A 18 -9.21 -13.15 11.20
C LYS A 18 -9.63 -11.87 11.95
N TRP A 19 -9.84 -10.77 11.24
CA TRP A 19 -10.19 -9.47 11.81
C TRP A 19 -11.64 -9.08 11.55
N ASP A 20 -12.51 -10.03 11.20
CA ASP A 20 -13.93 -9.76 10.91
C ASP A 20 -14.67 -9.14 12.10
N ASP A 21 -14.23 -9.46 13.32
CA ASP A 21 -14.78 -8.91 14.57
C ASP A 21 -14.49 -7.41 14.75
N ASN A 22 -13.52 -6.85 14.01
CA ASN A 22 -13.18 -5.42 14.05
C ASN A 22 -12.97 -4.85 12.64
N PRO A 23 -13.99 -4.22 12.03
CA PRO A 23 -13.90 -3.71 10.66
C PRO A 23 -12.82 -2.63 10.51
N THR A 24 -12.48 -1.92 11.59
CA THR A 24 -11.41 -0.92 11.60
C THR A 24 -10.03 -1.54 11.44
N ASP A 25 -9.77 -2.66 12.13
CA ASP A 25 -8.51 -3.38 12.01
C ASP A 25 -8.42 -4.06 10.65
N GLN A 26 -9.51 -4.69 10.23
CA GLN A 26 -9.60 -5.41 8.95
C GLN A 26 -9.27 -4.49 7.76
N GLN A 27 -9.87 -3.29 7.67
CA GLN A 27 -9.53 -2.34 6.60
C GLN A 27 -8.06 -1.91 6.63
N THR A 28 -7.47 -1.84 7.84
CA THR A 28 -6.11 -1.35 8.04
C THR A 28 -5.12 -2.39 7.55
N TYR A 29 -5.35 -3.67 7.85
CA TYR A 29 -4.52 -4.78 7.33
C TYR A 29 -4.61 -4.95 5.82
N VAL A 30 -5.80 -4.78 5.24
CA VAL A 30 -5.95 -4.78 3.77
C VAL A 30 -5.10 -3.68 3.15
N LYS A 31 -5.15 -2.46 3.69
CA LYS A 31 -4.35 -1.32 3.20
C LYS A 31 -2.86 -1.53 3.39
N ILE A 32 -2.43 -2.08 4.52
CA ILE A 32 -1.04 -2.47 4.78
C ILE A 32 -0.56 -3.46 3.72
N PHE A 33 -1.37 -4.46 3.36
CA PHE A 33 -1.03 -5.42 2.31
C PHE A 33 -0.82 -4.73 0.95
N PHE A 34 -1.70 -3.79 0.58
CA PHE A 34 -1.53 -2.99 -0.63
C PHE A 34 -0.30 -2.07 -0.57
N ALA A 35 0.02 -1.48 0.58
CA ALA A 35 1.24 -0.67 0.78
C ALA A 35 2.50 -1.49 0.54
N ILE A 36 2.55 -2.73 1.07
CA ILE A 36 3.69 -3.62 0.88
C ILE A 36 3.84 -3.97 -0.60
N ILE A 37 2.76 -4.38 -1.26
CA ILE A 37 2.80 -4.73 -2.70
C ILE A 37 3.27 -3.54 -3.53
N SER A 38 2.72 -2.35 -3.31
CA SER A 38 3.12 -1.18 -4.09
C SER A 38 4.55 -0.76 -3.81
N ALA A 39 5.02 -0.85 -2.56
CA ALA A 39 6.41 -0.56 -2.22
C ALA A 39 7.38 -1.54 -2.89
N VAL A 40 7.04 -2.85 -2.91
CA VAL A 40 7.84 -3.88 -3.59
C VAL A 40 7.90 -3.60 -5.09
N ILE A 41 6.78 -3.28 -5.73
CA ILE A 41 6.75 -2.94 -7.17
C ILE A 41 7.60 -1.68 -7.42
N CYS A 42 7.38 -0.60 -6.66
CA CYS A 42 8.17 0.62 -6.82
C CYS A 42 9.67 0.41 -6.60
N GLY A 43 10.03 -0.46 -5.65
CA GLY A 43 11.41 -0.84 -5.36
C GLY A 43 12.05 -1.63 -6.49
N LEU A 44 11.43 -2.73 -6.93
CA LEU A 44 11.97 -3.62 -7.97
C LEU A 44 12.15 -2.91 -9.31
N TYR A 45 11.25 -1.98 -9.64
CA TYR A 45 11.30 -1.19 -10.86
C TYR A 45 11.89 0.21 -10.61
N GLY A 46 12.74 0.36 -9.58
CA GLY A 46 13.27 1.61 -9.02
C GLY A 46 13.39 2.80 -9.97
N PRO A 47 14.15 2.72 -11.07
CA PRO A 47 14.33 3.85 -11.99
C PRO A 47 13.03 4.35 -12.67
N LEU A 48 12.07 3.46 -12.93
CA LEU A 48 10.79 3.81 -13.56
C LEU A 48 9.87 4.58 -12.61
N PHE A 49 9.94 4.25 -11.31
CA PHE A 49 9.09 4.82 -10.28
C PHE A 49 9.77 5.91 -9.46
N ALA A 50 10.99 6.33 -9.82
CA ALA A 50 11.68 7.42 -9.13
C ALA A 50 10.87 8.74 -9.17
N GLY A 51 10.86 9.46 -8.05
CA GLY A 51 10.22 10.77 -7.92
C GLY A 51 8.69 10.70 -7.93
N SER A 52 8.04 11.59 -8.69
CA SER A 52 6.58 11.76 -8.69
C SER A 52 5.80 10.56 -9.24
N ARG A 53 6.43 9.71 -10.07
CA ARG A 53 5.80 8.54 -10.68
C ARG A 53 5.46 7.47 -9.63
N GLY A 54 6.39 7.18 -8.72
CA GLY A 54 6.15 6.28 -7.59
C GLY A 54 5.09 6.84 -6.64
N LEU A 55 5.07 8.16 -6.44
CA LEU A 55 4.03 8.81 -5.63
C LEU A 55 2.63 8.65 -6.24
N ILE A 56 2.48 8.90 -7.53
CA ILE A 56 1.21 8.69 -8.23
C ILE A 56 0.77 7.22 -8.11
N PHE A 57 1.68 6.28 -8.30
CA PHE A 57 1.38 4.85 -8.18
C PHE A 57 0.97 4.44 -6.76
N GLY A 58 1.65 4.96 -5.73
CA GLY A 58 1.28 4.74 -4.33
C GLY A 58 -0.12 5.26 -4.03
N VAL A 59 -0.45 6.48 -4.48
CA VAL A 59 -1.79 7.06 -4.31
C VAL A 59 -2.86 6.27 -5.05
N LEU A 60 -2.60 5.84 -6.29
CA LEU A 60 -3.53 5.01 -7.06
C LEU A 60 -3.78 3.66 -6.38
N THR A 61 -2.72 3.04 -5.84
CA THR A 61 -2.84 1.78 -5.09
C THR A 61 -3.63 2.00 -3.80
N TYR A 62 -3.43 3.11 -3.10
CA TYR A 62 -4.23 3.47 -1.93
C TYR A 62 -5.71 3.62 -2.29
N VAL A 63 -6.04 4.34 -3.35
CA VAL A 63 -7.43 4.46 -3.83
C VAL A 63 -8.00 3.10 -4.18
N LEU A 64 -7.25 2.25 -4.88
CA LEU A 64 -7.65 0.87 -5.20
C LEU A 64 -7.96 0.07 -3.92
N SER A 65 -7.16 0.22 -2.87
CA SER A 65 -7.40 -0.46 -1.60
C SER A 65 -8.72 -0.06 -0.94
N LEU A 66 -9.19 1.18 -1.12
CA LEU A 66 -10.51 1.62 -0.65
C LEU A 66 -11.63 0.87 -1.37
N PHE A 67 -11.50 0.68 -2.69
CA PHE A 67 -12.46 -0.12 -3.46
C PHE A 67 -12.45 -1.58 -2.99
N VAL A 68 -11.29 -2.16 -2.71
CA VAL A 68 -11.22 -3.54 -2.19
C VAL A 68 -11.89 -3.67 -0.83
N VAL A 69 -11.68 -2.72 0.08
CA VAL A 69 -12.31 -2.72 1.39
C VAL A 69 -13.84 -2.66 1.28
N VAL A 70 -14.38 -1.76 0.46
CA VAL A 70 -15.85 -1.58 0.35
C VAL A 70 -16.51 -2.70 -0.45
N TYR A 71 -15.93 -3.10 -1.60
CA TYR A 71 -16.60 -3.99 -2.54
C TYR A 71 -16.20 -5.46 -2.43
N ILE A 72 -14.96 -5.77 -2.02
CA ILE A 72 -14.50 -7.16 -1.88
C ILE A 72 -14.69 -7.62 -0.44
N MET A 73 -14.27 -6.81 0.53
CA MET A 73 -14.44 -7.14 1.93
C MET A 73 -15.84 -6.83 2.46
N GLU A 74 -16.66 -6.10 1.69
CA GLU A 74 -18.04 -5.74 2.06
C GLU A 74 -18.14 -4.97 3.38
N ILE A 75 -17.08 -4.23 3.75
CA ILE A 75 -17.08 -3.45 4.99
C ILE A 75 -17.91 -2.18 4.76
N ASP A 76 -18.94 -2.00 5.58
CA ASP A 76 -19.75 -0.79 5.53
C ASP A 76 -18.95 0.40 6.11
N PRO A 77 -18.77 1.50 5.35
CA PRO A 77 -18.15 2.71 5.88
C PRO A 77 -18.82 3.24 7.16
N GLU A 78 -20.11 2.99 7.38
CA GLU A 78 -20.82 3.43 8.58
C GLU A 78 -20.31 2.76 9.86
N GLU A 79 -19.90 1.49 9.80
CA GLU A 79 -19.34 0.74 10.93
C GLU A 79 -17.99 1.31 11.41
N ILE A 80 -17.29 2.01 10.52
CA ILE A 80 -15.99 2.65 10.79
C ILE A 80 -16.18 4.12 11.23
N GLY A 81 -17.42 4.60 11.29
CA GLY A 81 -17.77 5.99 11.60
C GLY A 81 -17.68 6.92 10.39
N GLY A 82 -17.97 6.39 9.20
CA GLY A 82 -18.20 7.11 7.96
C GLY A 82 -17.04 7.07 6.96
N ARG A 83 -17.31 7.56 5.75
CA ARG A 83 -16.35 7.59 4.62
C ARG A 83 -15.08 8.38 4.92
N GLN A 84 -15.17 9.43 5.73
CA GLN A 84 -13.99 10.21 6.12
C GLN A 84 -13.04 9.36 6.96
N LYS A 85 -13.55 8.64 7.97
CA LYS A 85 -12.73 7.75 8.81
C LYS A 85 -12.23 6.54 8.05
N LEU A 86 -13.00 6.01 7.10
CA LEU A 86 -12.52 4.99 6.17
C LEU A 86 -11.23 5.45 5.47
N ILE A 87 -11.14 6.71 5.05
CA ILE A 87 -9.92 7.23 4.39
C ILE A 87 -8.84 7.54 5.45
N THR A 88 -9.14 8.42 6.39
CA THR A 88 -8.10 9.04 7.23
C THR A 88 -7.52 8.13 8.30
N ASN A 89 -8.27 7.14 8.81
CA ASN A 89 -7.86 6.35 9.96
C ASN A 89 -6.59 5.50 9.69
N SER A 90 -6.48 4.98 8.47
CA SER A 90 -5.37 4.11 8.05
C SER A 90 -4.38 4.80 7.11
N LEU A 91 -4.65 6.05 6.70
CA LEU A 91 -3.80 6.79 5.76
C LEU A 91 -2.39 7.06 6.30
N PRO A 92 -2.19 7.53 7.56
CA PRO A 92 -0.85 7.74 8.10
C PRO A 92 -0.04 6.44 8.14
N THR A 93 -0.65 5.36 8.65
CA THR A 93 -0.03 4.03 8.74
C THR A 93 0.35 3.51 7.36
N TYR A 94 -0.55 3.63 6.39
CA TYR A 94 -0.31 3.25 5.00
C TYR A 94 0.88 4.01 4.41
N LEU A 95 0.87 5.35 4.51
CA LEU A 95 1.90 6.20 3.90
C LEU A 95 3.27 5.98 4.55
N LEU A 96 3.33 5.90 5.88
CA LEU A 96 4.59 5.67 6.59
C LEU A 96 5.19 4.32 6.21
N LEU A 97 4.40 3.25 6.26
CA LEU A 97 4.89 1.92 5.91
C LEU A 97 5.31 1.85 4.44
N TRP A 98 4.49 2.38 3.54
CA TRP A 98 4.77 2.39 2.11
C TRP A 98 6.04 3.17 1.78
N VAL A 99 6.22 4.38 2.32
CA VAL A 99 7.42 5.20 2.09
C VAL A 99 8.66 4.51 2.65
N VAL A 100 8.60 3.97 3.87
CA VAL A 100 9.75 3.28 4.49
C VAL A 100 10.17 2.06 3.68
N LEU A 101 9.21 1.23 3.27
CA LEU A 101 9.52 0.04 2.46
C LEU A 101 10.01 0.44 1.06
N TRP A 102 9.41 1.46 0.46
CA TRP A 102 9.81 1.92 -0.86
C TRP A 102 11.24 2.46 -0.84
N THR A 103 11.60 3.32 0.12
CA THR A 103 12.97 3.84 0.23
C THR A 103 13.98 2.74 0.55
N LEU A 104 13.61 1.79 1.41
CA LEU A 104 14.45 0.63 1.73
C LEU A 104 14.72 -0.21 0.48
N PHE A 105 13.70 -0.57 -0.29
CA PHE A 105 13.90 -1.33 -1.52
C PHE A 105 14.65 -0.52 -2.58
N TYR A 106 14.34 0.77 -2.71
CA TYR A 106 15.02 1.65 -3.67
C TYR A 106 16.53 1.74 -3.38
N ALA A 107 16.93 1.79 -2.11
CA ALA A 107 18.33 1.81 -1.70
C ALA A 107 19.12 0.60 -2.24
N PHE A 108 18.50 -0.58 -2.28
CA PHE A 108 19.13 -1.79 -2.84
C PHE A 108 19.20 -1.81 -4.37
N THR A 109 18.44 -0.94 -5.06
CA THR A 109 18.45 -0.84 -6.53
C THR A 109 19.36 0.24 -7.08
N LEU A 110 19.98 1.04 -6.20
CA LEU A 110 20.89 2.10 -6.61
C LEU A 110 22.20 1.51 -7.17
N PRO A 111 22.59 1.87 -8.41
CA PRO A 111 23.87 1.44 -8.95
C PRO A 111 25.04 2.03 -8.12
N PRO A 112 26.18 1.30 -7.99
CA PRO A 112 27.33 1.74 -7.20
C PRO A 112 27.89 3.13 -7.58
N SER A 113 27.73 3.53 -8.84
CA SER A 113 28.15 4.84 -9.34
C SER A 113 27.40 6.01 -8.70
N VAL A 114 26.14 5.83 -8.30
CA VAL A 114 25.34 6.87 -7.64
C VAL A 114 25.73 6.98 -6.16
N LEU A 115 26.02 5.85 -5.50
CA LEU A 115 26.52 5.81 -4.12
C LEU A 115 27.88 6.51 -3.99
N GLY A 116 28.80 6.31 -4.94
CA GLY A 116 30.11 6.97 -4.94
C GLY A 116 30.02 8.50 -4.99
N ASN A 117 29.12 9.05 -5.81
CA ASN A 117 28.91 10.50 -5.88
C ASN A 117 28.28 11.05 -4.59
N LEU A 118 27.29 10.36 -4.01
CA LEU A 118 26.63 10.79 -2.78
C LEU A 118 27.58 10.86 -1.58
N ILE A 119 28.54 9.93 -1.50
CA ILE A 119 29.57 9.91 -0.43
C ILE A 119 30.59 11.04 -0.64
N LEU A 120 31.03 11.29 -1.88
CA LEU A 120 31.98 12.38 -2.19
C LEU A 120 31.43 13.77 -1.89
N PHE A 121 30.13 14.02 -2.09
CA PHE A 121 29.50 15.30 -1.74
C PHE A 121 29.24 15.49 -0.24
N SER A 122 29.28 14.41 0.57
CA SER A 122 29.14 14.49 2.04
C SER A 122 30.47 14.69 2.79
N GLY A 123 31.59 14.65 2.05
CA GLY A 123 32.95 14.85 2.57
C GLY A 123 33.56 16.22 2.27
N GLN A 124 32.77 17.17 1.73
CA GLN A 124 33.10 18.59 1.63
C GLN A 124 32.11 19.41 2.47
#